data_AF-A0A2E3C6B2-F1
#
_entry.id   AF-A0A2E3C6B2-F1
#
_cell.length_a   1.000
_cell.length_b   1.000
_cell.length_c   1.000
_cell.angle_alpha   90.00
_cell.angle_beta   90.00
_cell.angle_gamma   90.00
#
_symmetry.space_group_name_H-M   'P 1'
#
loop_
_entity.id
_entity.type
_entity.pdbx_description
1 polymer ?
#
loop_
_entity_poly.entity_id
_entity_poly.type
_entity_poly.pdbx_seq_one_letter_code
_entity_poly.pdbx_strand_id
1 'polypeptide(L)'
;MKKDQLNLAVVLFVLMFIISGGNKVLNYKSPASEALRFSRKTGISMINSENIVFLAGFWELISAGIIIYSIYYDKTYLKTGVYSLMLFTLLATLIFYSTPFKYKPFLSNLSVFAGLYLMLKICEFK
;
A
#
# COMPACT_ATOMS: atom_id res chain seq x y z
N MET A 1 -8.31 20.12 14.70
CA MET A 1 -7.00 19.87 14.05
C MET A 1 -6.77 20.89 12.93
N LYS A 2 -5.63 21.59 12.95
CA LYS A 2 -5.25 22.55 11.89
C LYS A 2 -4.97 21.79 10.58
N LYS A 3 -5.11 22.45 9.42
CA LYS A 3 -4.93 21.81 8.09
C LYS A 3 -3.55 21.14 7.97
N ASP A 4 -2.50 21.81 8.46
CA ASP A 4 -1.12 21.29 8.36
C ASP A 4 -0.90 20.03 9.21
N GLN A 5 -1.54 19.96 10.38
CA GLN A 5 -1.50 18.76 11.24
C GLN A 5 -2.19 17.57 10.59
N LEU A 6 -3.30 17.81 9.87
CA LEU A 6 -3.99 16.75 9.11
C LEU A 6 -3.09 16.25 7.98
N ASN A 7 -2.53 17.17 7.19
CA ASN A 7 -1.67 16.81 6.06
C ASN A 7 -0.45 16.03 6.53
N LEU A 8 0.19 16.47 7.62
CA LEU A 8 1.29 15.74 8.23
C LEU A 8 0.89 14.34 8.69
N ALA A 9 -0.27 14.19 9.35
CA ALA A 9 -0.77 12.88 9.78
C ALA A 9 -1.01 11.94 8.59
N VAL A 10 -1.56 12.46 7.48
CA VAL A 10 -1.75 11.68 6.25
C VAL A 10 -0.39 11.26 5.66
N VAL A 11 0.58 12.18 5.56
CA VAL A 11 1.93 11.87 5.07
C VAL A 11 2.58 10.78 5.92
N LEU A 12 2.52 10.91 7.25
CA LEU A 12 3.06 9.91 8.18
C LEU A 12 2.36 8.55 8.03
N PHE A 13 1.04 8.55 7.82
CA PHE A 13 0.30 7.31 7.59
C PHE A 13 0.69 6.63 6.28
N VAL A 14 0.78 7.37 5.17
CA VAL A 14 1.16 6.78 3.88
C VAL A 14 2.64 6.44 3.76
N LEU A 15 3.48 6.95 4.67
CA LEU A 15 4.92 6.68 4.69
C LEU A 15 5.23 5.17 4.74
N MET A 16 4.39 4.37 5.40
CA MET A 16 4.58 2.92 5.42
C MET A 16 4.52 2.29 4.02
N PHE A 17 3.65 2.78 3.14
CA PHE A 17 3.57 2.34 1.74
C PHE A 17 4.74 2.88 0.91
N ILE A 18 5.27 4.06 1.25
CA ILE A 18 6.46 4.60 0.59
C ILE A 18 7.68 3.74 0.91
N ILE A 19 7.89 3.41 2.19
CA ILE A 19 9.00 2.56 2.63
C ILE A 19 8.85 1.15 2.05
N SER A 20 7.65 0.56 2.15
CA SER A 20 7.35 -0.78 1.63
C SER A 20 7.51 -0.86 0.11
N GLY A 21 6.94 0.08 -0.65
CA GLY A 21 7.04 0.15 -2.10
C GLY A 21 8.47 0.43 -2.57
N GLY A 22 9.16 1.35 -1.90
CA GLY A 22 10.57 1.65 -2.16
C GLY A 22 11.46 0.42 -1.94
N ASN A 23 11.24 -0.32 -0.86
CA ASN A 23 11.97 -1.56 -0.58
C ASN A 23 11.75 -2.62 -1.69
N LYS A 24 10.53 -2.75 -2.22
CA LYS A 24 10.23 -3.68 -3.32
C LYS A 24 10.92 -3.28 -4.63
N VAL A 25 10.95 -1.97 -4.94
CA VAL A 25 11.58 -1.45 -6.15
C VAL A 25 13.10 -1.54 -6.09
N LEU A 26 13.71 -1.15 -4.97
CA LEU A 26 15.16 -1.13 -4.78
C LEU A 26 15.77 -2.54 -4.70
N ASN A 27 15.00 -3.53 -4.25
CA ASN A 27 15.43 -4.93 -4.18
C ASN A 27 14.94 -5.78 -5.36
N TYR A 28 14.68 -5.17 -6.52
CA TYR A 28 14.34 -5.93 -7.73
C TYR A 28 15.49 -6.86 -8.12
N LYS A 29 15.18 -8.15 -8.33
CA LYS A 29 16.15 -9.22 -8.60
C LYS A 29 17.26 -9.39 -7.54
N SER A 30 17.07 -8.82 -6.35
CA SER A 30 17.97 -8.98 -5.20
C SER A 30 17.55 -10.19 -4.36
N PRO A 31 18.49 -10.89 -3.70
CA PRO A 31 18.17 -11.92 -2.71
C PRO A 31 17.26 -11.44 -1.57
N ALA A 32 17.25 -10.14 -1.29
CA ALA A 32 16.38 -9.51 -0.29
C ALA A 32 14.93 -9.27 -0.79
N SER A 33 14.61 -9.65 -2.03
CA SER A 33 13.29 -9.46 -2.62
C SER A 33 12.21 -10.32 -1.94
N GLU A 34 11.01 -9.76 -1.81
CA GLU A 34 9.81 -10.50 -1.39
C GLU A 34 9.34 -11.51 -2.46
N ALA A 35 9.95 -11.52 -3.64
CA ALA A 35 9.62 -12.41 -4.75
C ALA A 35 9.70 -13.90 -4.39
N LEU A 36 10.67 -14.30 -3.57
CA LEU A 36 10.77 -15.70 -3.12
C LEU A 36 9.55 -16.10 -2.28
N ARG A 37 9.10 -15.20 -1.40
CA ARG A 37 7.91 -15.41 -0.56
C ARG A 37 6.66 -15.48 -1.43
N PHE A 38 6.56 -14.63 -2.45
CA PHE A 38 5.45 -14.63 -3.39
C PHE A 38 5.42 -15.91 -4.24
N SER A 39 6.54 -16.29 -4.85
CA SER A 39 6.69 -17.50 -5.67
C SER A 39 6.27 -18.76 -4.90
N ARG A 40 6.76 -18.93 -3.67
CA ARG A 40 6.37 -20.05 -2.80
C ARG A 40 4.88 -20.08 -2.48
N LYS A 41 4.24 -18.91 -2.44
CA LYS A 41 2.83 -18.79 -2.07
C LYS A 41 1.88 -19.05 -3.23
N THR A 42 2.26 -18.63 -4.44
CA THR A 42 1.41 -18.68 -5.64
C THR A 42 1.78 -19.82 -6.58
N GLY A 43 2.97 -20.42 -6.43
CA GLY A 43 3.51 -21.42 -7.36
C GLY A 43 4.03 -20.82 -8.67
N ILE A 44 4.04 -19.49 -8.80
CA ILE A 44 4.52 -18.78 -9.98
C ILE A 44 6.06 -18.84 -10.03
N SER A 45 6.64 -18.88 -11.24
CA SER A 45 8.09 -18.86 -11.44
C SER A 45 8.76 -17.65 -10.75
N MET A 46 10.02 -17.80 -10.35
CA MET A 46 10.76 -16.74 -9.64
C MET A 46 10.83 -15.45 -10.46
N ILE A 47 11.13 -15.55 -11.77
CA ILE A 47 11.24 -14.39 -12.67
C ILE A 47 9.92 -13.61 -12.74
N ASN A 48 8.78 -14.31 -12.88
CA ASN A 48 7.48 -13.67 -12.92
C ASN A 48 7.11 -13.08 -11.55
N SER A 49 7.49 -13.75 -10.46
CA SER A 49 7.28 -13.26 -9.09
C SER A 49 8.05 -11.97 -8.81
N GLU A 50 9.30 -11.87 -9.28
CA GLU A 50 10.11 -10.65 -9.20
C GLU A 50 9.45 -9.49 -9.93
N ASN A 51 8.95 -9.72 -11.15
CA ASN A 51 8.25 -8.71 -11.93
C ASN A 51 6.96 -8.25 -11.24
N ILE A 52 6.18 -9.19 -10.69
CA ILE A 52 4.93 -8.86 -9.98
C ILE A 52 5.22 -8.06 -8.70
N VAL A 53 6.20 -8.47 -7.89
CA VAL A 53 6.59 -7.75 -6.67
C VAL A 53 7.13 -6.36 -7.00
N PHE A 54 7.88 -6.21 -8.09
CA PHE A 54 8.35 -4.92 -8.56
C PHE A 54 7.20 -4.00 -8.99
N LEU A 55 6.25 -4.51 -9.79
CA LEU A 55 5.05 -3.77 -10.18
C LEU A 55 4.17 -3.40 -8.98
N ALA A 56 4.07 -4.29 -8.00
CA ALA A 56 3.42 -4.01 -6.71
C ALA A 56 4.11 -2.86 -5.96
N GLY A 57 5.45 -2.82 -5.95
CA GLY A 57 6.22 -1.72 -5.39
C GLY A 57 5.94 -0.39 -6.08
N PHE A 58 5.95 -0.36 -7.42
CA PHE A 58 5.56 0.82 -8.19
C PHE A 58 4.12 1.27 -7.90
N TRP A 59 3.18 0.32 -7.81
CA TRP A 59 1.79 0.61 -7.51
C TRP A 59 1.63 1.27 -6.12
N GLU A 60 2.29 0.75 -5.09
CA GLU A 60 2.30 1.37 -3.75
C GLU A 60 2.83 2.81 -3.81
N LEU A 61 3.98 3.03 -4.47
CA LEU A 61 4.63 4.34 -4.57
C LEU A 61 3.78 5.36 -5.33
N ILE A 62 3.21 4.98 -6.47
CA ILE A 62 2.36 5.86 -7.27
C ILE A 62 1.10 6.24 -6.48
N SER A 63 0.44 5.26 -5.85
CA SER A 63 -0.77 5.52 -5.06
C SER A 63 -0.50 6.42 -3.86
N ALA A 64 0.60 6.20 -3.14
CA ALA A 64 1.01 7.05 -2.03
C ALA A 64 1.35 8.47 -2.51
N GLY A 65 2.07 8.59 -3.64
CA GLY A 65 2.37 9.88 -4.28
C GLY A 65 1.11 10.64 -4.68
N ILE A 66 0.11 9.97 -5.25
CA ILE A 66 -1.19 10.57 -5.58
C ILE A 66 -1.88 11.10 -4.32
N ILE A 67 -1.88 10.34 -3.22
CA ILE A 67 -2.48 10.81 -1.95
C ILE A 67 -1.78 12.07 -1.45
N ILE A 68 -0.45 12.06 -1.41
CA ILE A 68 0.35 13.23 -0.98
C ILE A 68 0.05 14.43 -1.88
N TYR A 69 0.09 14.24 -3.19
CA TYR A 69 -0.25 15.31 -4.14
C TYR A 69 -1.66 15.86 -3.88
N SER A 70 -2.62 14.98 -3.61
CA SER A 70 -4.03 15.37 -3.44
C SER A 70 -4.30 16.21 -2.20
N ILE A 71 -3.58 15.96 -1.10
CA ILE A 71 -3.76 16.73 0.14
C ILE A 71 -3.12 18.12 0.10
N TYR A 72 -2.15 18.35 -0.80
CA TYR A 72 -1.47 19.64 -0.95
C TYR A 72 -1.99 20.47 -2.13
N TYR A 73 -2.40 19.84 -3.23
CA TYR A 73 -2.73 20.52 -4.49
C TYR A 73 -4.18 20.31 -4.93
N ASP A 74 -4.57 19.07 -5.24
CA ASP A 74 -5.89 18.78 -5.83
C ASP A 74 -6.55 17.53 -5.22
N LYS A 75 -7.60 17.76 -4.43
CA LYS A 75 -8.33 16.70 -3.72
C LYS A 75 -9.07 15.73 -4.64
N THR A 76 -9.25 16.06 -5.93
CA THR A 76 -9.98 15.23 -6.90
C THR A 76 -9.39 13.83 -7.02
N TYR A 77 -8.06 13.70 -6.87
CA TYR A 77 -7.36 12.42 -6.99
C TYR A 77 -7.25 11.64 -5.67
N LEU A 78 -7.70 12.20 -4.55
CA LEU A 78 -7.56 11.57 -3.24
C LEU A 78 -8.27 10.22 -3.20
N LYS A 79 -9.51 10.16 -3.69
CA LYS A 79 -10.30 8.92 -3.79
C LYS A 79 -9.55 7.85 -4.57
N THR A 80 -8.98 8.23 -5.72
CA THR A 80 -8.22 7.32 -6.58
C THR A 80 -7.02 6.74 -5.85
N GLY A 81 -6.20 7.59 -5.22
CA GLY A 81 -5.02 7.13 -4.47
C GLY A 81 -5.39 6.22 -3.29
N VAL A 82 -6.41 6.59 -2.52
CA VAL A 82 -6.87 5.80 -1.36
C VAL A 82 -7.47 4.46 -1.79
N TYR A 83 -8.40 4.43 -2.74
CA TYR A 83 -8.99 3.18 -3.22
C TYR A 83 -7.95 2.24 -3.84
N SER A 84 -6.95 2.82 -4.52
CA SER A 84 -5.82 2.10 -5.06
C SER A 84 -5.01 1.38 -3.97
N LEU A 85 -4.66 2.06 -2.87
CA LEU A 85 -3.98 1.42 -1.71
C LEU A 85 -4.88 0.44 -0.95
N MET A 86 -6.18 0.70 -0.86
CA MET A 86 -7.14 -0.24 -0.27
C MET A 86 -7.18 -1.54 -1.07
N LEU A 87 -7.32 -1.45 -2.39
CA LEU A 87 -7.31 -2.61 -3.28
C LEU A 87 -5.98 -3.37 -3.18
N PHE A 88 -4.86 -2.65 -3.19
CA PHE A 88 -3.54 -3.26 -3.00
C PHE A 88 -3.45 -4.04 -1.68
N THR A 89 -3.87 -3.42 -0.58
CA THR A 89 -3.85 -4.03 0.77
C THR A 89 -4.75 -5.27 0.81
N LEU A 90 -5.93 -5.23 0.18
CA LEU A 90 -6.83 -6.37 0.06
C LEU A 90 -6.15 -7.53 -0.68
N LEU A 91 -5.58 -7.27 -1.86
CA LEU A 91 -4.90 -8.28 -2.67
C LEU A 91 -3.71 -8.89 -1.93
N ALA A 92 -2.86 -8.07 -1.32
CA ALA A 92 -1.74 -8.54 -0.51
C ALA A 92 -2.21 -9.42 0.66
N THR A 93 -3.33 -9.05 1.31
CA THR A 93 -3.92 -9.83 2.40
C THR A 93 -4.40 -11.19 1.90
N LEU A 94 -5.14 -11.22 0.80
CA LEU A 94 -5.66 -12.44 0.22
C LEU A 94 -4.54 -13.37 -0.24
N ILE A 95 -3.50 -12.85 -0.89
CA ILE A 95 -2.39 -13.66 -1.39
C ILE A 95 -1.58 -14.25 -0.23
N PHE A 96 -1.19 -13.47 0.76
CA PHE A 96 -0.26 -13.93 1.78
C PHE A 96 -0.92 -14.59 2.99
N TYR A 97 -2.17 -14.25 3.31
CA TYR A 97 -2.77 -14.57 4.61
C TYR A 97 -4.11 -15.31 4.55
N SER A 98 -4.62 -15.66 3.35
CA SER A 98 -5.86 -16.46 3.23
C SER A 98 -5.67 -17.96 3.51
N THR A 99 -4.51 -18.54 3.16
CA THR A 99 -4.33 -20.00 3.08
C THR A 99 -2.98 -20.52 3.59
N PRO A 100 -2.84 -21.03 4.83
CA PRO A 100 -3.86 -21.08 5.87
C PRO A 100 -4.20 -19.68 6.38
N PHE A 101 -5.45 -19.48 6.81
CA PHE A 101 -5.91 -18.19 7.30
C PHE A 101 -5.10 -17.74 8.52
N LYS A 102 -4.44 -16.58 8.42
CA LYS A 102 -3.70 -15.99 9.55
C LYS A 102 -4.48 -14.80 10.08
N TYR A 103 -5.07 -14.93 11.28
CA TYR A 103 -5.92 -13.88 11.86
C TYR A 103 -5.13 -12.61 12.22
N LYS A 104 -3.90 -12.71 12.73
CA LYS A 104 -3.12 -11.53 13.17
C LYS A 104 -2.80 -10.57 12.00
N PRO A 105 -2.26 -11.04 10.87
CA PRO A 105 -2.02 -10.16 9.71
C PRO A 105 -3.31 -9.61 9.12
N PHE A 106 -4.40 -10.38 9.13
CA PHE A 106 -5.70 -9.90 8.67
C PHE A 106 -6.19 -8.72 9.50
N LEU A 107 -6.15 -8.82 10.84
CA LEU A 107 -6.54 -7.72 11.74
C LEU A 107 -5.61 -6.51 11.59
N SER A 108 -4.31 -6.73 11.41
CA SER A 108 -3.35 -5.64 11.17
C SER A 108 -3.63 -4.89 9.86
N ASN A 109 -4.07 -5.59 8.82
CA ASN A 109 -4.41 -4.96 7.55
C ASN A 109 -5.80 -4.29 7.59
N LEU A 110 -6.70 -4.76 8.47
CA LEU A 110 -7.99 -4.11 8.71
C LEU A 110 -7.83 -2.72 9.32
N SER A 111 -6.87 -2.51 10.25
CA SER A 111 -6.61 -1.18 10.80
C SER A 111 -6.05 -0.21 9.76
N VAL A 112 -5.19 -0.71 8.85
CA VAL A 112 -4.72 0.05 7.68
C VAL A 112 -5.89 0.45 6.77
N PHE A 113 -6.78 -0.50 6.49
CA PHE A 113 -7.97 -0.27 5.67
C PHE A 113 -8.90 0.77 6.28
N ALA A 114 -9.13 0.69 7.60
CA ALA A 114 -9.91 1.66 8.36
C ALA A 114 -9.25 3.05 8.34
N GLY A 115 -7.93 3.14 8.47
CA GLY A 115 -7.18 4.40 8.38
C GLY A 115 -7.29 5.05 7.00
N LEU A 116 -7.15 4.26 5.94
CA LEU A 116 -7.36 4.70 4.55
C LEU A 116 -8.80 5.20 4.33
N TYR A 117 -9.79 4.47 4.81
CA TYR A 117 -11.19 4.89 4.70
C TYR A 117 -11.48 6.18 5.49
N LEU A 118 -10.94 6.30 6.71
CA LEU A 118 -11.10 7.48 7.54
C LEU A 118 -10.46 8.72 6.88
N MET A 119 -9.35 8.55 6.16
CA MET A 119 -8.70 9.63 5.41
C MET A 119 -9.66 10.29 4.41
N LEU A 120 -10.47 9.51 3.68
CA LEU A 120 -11.50 10.07 2.78
C LEU A 120 -12.48 10.95 3.56
N LYS A 121 -12.97 10.46 4.69
CA LYS A 121 -13.96 11.18 5.50
C LYS A 121 -13.39 12.45 6.13
N ILE A 122 -12.11 12.49 6.51
CA ILE A 122 -11.54 13.67 7.14
C ILE A 122 -11.05 14.70 6.10
N CYS A 123 -10.52 14.25 4.97
CA CYS A 123 -9.96 15.13 3.95
C CYS A 123 -10.98 15.66 2.94
N GLU A 124 -12.10 14.95 2.69
CA GLU A 124 -13.19 15.42 1.82
C GLU A 124 -14.13 16.42 2.48
N PHE A 125 -14.38 16.29 3.80
CA PHE A 125 -15.33 17.14 4.53
C PHE A 125 -14.71 18.46 5.02
N LYS A 126 -13.49 18.77 4.60
CA LYS A 126 -12.74 20.00 4.84
C LYS A 126 -12.23 20.57 3.54
#